data_AF-A0A954UCM9-F1
#
_entry.id   AF-A0A954UCM9-F1
#
_cell.length_a   1.000
_cell.length_b   1.000
_cell.length_c   1.000
_cell.angle_alpha   90.00
_cell.angle_beta   90.00
_cell.angle_gamma   90.00
#
_symmetry.space_group_name_H-M   'P 1'
#
loop_
_entity.id
_entity.type
_entity.pdbx_description
1 polymer ?
#
loop_
_entity_poly.entity_id
_entity_poly.type
_entity_poly.pdbx_seq_one_letter_code
_entity_poly.pdbx_strand_id
1 'polypeptide(L)'
;DPEQTWGYASKMLLGPGLTGLMLACLLAALMSSVDCYMVVGAGLVVRNVYAAYINNKASEARYVLLGRLTGGLIVAGAVTVSLFMFDVFKQLKLTWVFGVLFAAPFWVGMYWRRATTTAAWSSVVFCALAFFILPMTLPTMMPSLVTAPEFAIANDMYRTTSLREAAPSDVRAAQQRHNAWAKQLADAESDGDGATADRLRGAEPA
;
A
#
# COMPACT_ATOMS: atom_id res chain seq x y z
N ASP A 1 -10.79 0.46 7.92
CA ASP A 1 -9.41 -0.03 7.73
C ASP A 1 -8.38 1.06 7.92
N PRO A 2 -7.21 0.75 8.53
CA PRO A 2 -6.10 1.69 8.66
C PRO A 2 -5.67 2.29 7.31
N GLU A 3 -5.83 1.53 6.23
CA GLU A 3 -5.45 1.93 4.87
C GLU A 3 -6.33 3.06 4.30
N GLN A 4 -7.58 3.20 4.77
CA GLN A 4 -8.51 4.24 4.29
C GLN A 4 -8.41 5.55 5.09
N THR A 5 -7.67 5.54 6.21
CA THR A 5 -7.59 6.67 7.14
C THR A 5 -7.05 7.92 6.47
N TRP A 6 -6.04 7.79 5.60
CA TRP A 6 -5.46 8.92 4.88
C TRP A 6 -6.48 9.56 3.93
N GLY A 7 -7.18 8.77 3.11
CA GLY A 7 -8.18 9.29 2.17
C GLY A 7 -9.35 9.96 2.87
N TYR A 8 -9.80 9.39 3.99
CA TYR A 8 -10.85 9.98 4.82
C TYR A 8 -10.40 11.30 5.46
N ALA A 9 -9.20 11.33 6.04
CA ALA A 9 -8.62 12.55 6.62
C ALA A 9 -8.45 13.64 5.56
N SER A 10 -7.91 13.32 4.37
CA SER A 10 -7.77 14.27 3.27
C SER A 10 -9.11 14.85 2.82
N LYS A 11 -10.18 14.04 2.79
CA LYS A 11 -11.53 14.53 2.45
C LYS A 11 -12.13 15.44 3.52
N MET A 12 -11.85 15.18 4.80
CA MET A 12 -12.39 15.97 5.91
C MET A 12 -11.63 17.26 6.19
N LEU A 13 -10.31 17.26 5.99
CA LEU A 13 -9.44 18.38 6.34
C LEU A 13 -9.27 19.40 5.21
N LEU A 14 -9.40 18.98 3.94
CA LEU A 14 -9.16 19.86 2.79
C LEU A 14 -10.48 20.40 2.20
N GLY A 15 -10.48 21.69 1.87
CA GLY A 15 -11.59 22.33 1.17
C GLY A 15 -11.73 21.88 -0.30
N PRO A 16 -12.84 22.24 -0.97
CA PRO A 16 -13.05 21.94 -2.38
C PRO A 16 -11.92 22.54 -3.23
N GLY A 17 -11.40 21.76 -4.19
CA GLY A 17 -10.24 22.13 -5.02
C GLY A 17 -8.91 21.56 -4.48
N LEU A 18 -8.62 21.74 -3.19
CA LEU A 18 -7.39 21.20 -2.58
C LEU A 18 -7.41 19.66 -2.50
N THR A 19 -8.58 19.06 -2.32
CA THR A 19 -8.76 17.60 -2.39
C THR A 19 -8.36 17.03 -3.74
N GLY A 20 -8.74 17.70 -4.84
CA GLY A 20 -8.35 17.33 -6.20
C GLY A 20 -6.85 17.49 -6.44
N LEU A 21 -6.26 18.58 -5.93
CA LEU A 21 -4.81 18.80 -5.99
C LEU A 21 -4.05 17.69 -5.24
N MET A 22 -4.50 17.32 -4.04
CA MET A 22 -3.88 16.24 -3.25
C MET A 22 -3.91 14.90 -4.00
N LEU A 23 -5.03 14.54 -4.62
CA LEU A 23 -5.14 13.33 -5.43
C LEU A 23 -4.23 13.39 -6.66
N ALA A 24 -4.15 14.54 -7.33
CA ALA A 24 -3.24 14.73 -8.47
C ALA A 24 -1.77 14.57 -8.06
N CYS A 25 -1.35 15.15 -6.93
CA CYS A 25 -0.01 14.98 -6.39
C CYS A 25 0.30 13.52 -6.03
N LEU A 26 -0.65 12.80 -5.41
CA LEU A 26 -0.49 11.39 -5.10
C LEU A 26 -0.31 10.55 -6.36
N LEU A 27 -1.16 10.74 -7.37
CA LEU A 27 -1.06 10.03 -8.63
C LEU A 27 0.26 10.33 -9.36
N ALA A 28 0.69 11.60 -9.36
CA ALA A 28 1.97 11.99 -9.94
C ALA A 28 3.16 11.32 -9.23
N ALA A 29 3.15 11.25 -7.90
CA ALA A 29 4.19 10.58 -7.13
C ALA A 29 4.24 9.06 -7.39
N LEU A 30 3.07 8.42 -7.49
CA LEU A 30 2.97 6.99 -7.81
C LEU A 30 3.46 6.70 -9.24
N MET A 31 3.11 7.55 -10.21
CA MET A 31 3.57 7.44 -11.60
C MET A 31 5.11 7.47 -11.67
N SER A 32 5.74 8.43 -10.99
CA SER A 32 7.21 8.55 -10.96
C SER A 32 7.89 7.31 -10.38
N SER A 33 7.30 6.71 -9.35
CA SER A 33 7.83 5.49 -8.72
C SER A 33 7.71 4.29 -9.67
N VAL A 34 6.55 4.13 -10.30
CA VAL A 34 6.30 3.04 -11.27
C VAL A 34 7.23 3.16 -12.47
N ASP A 35 7.44 4.37 -12.99
CA ASP A 35 8.36 4.62 -14.11
C ASP A 35 9.80 4.25 -13.75
N CYS A 36 10.27 4.62 -12.55
CA CYS A 36 11.58 4.24 -12.05
C CYS A 36 11.75 2.72 -11.99
N TYR A 37 10.80 2.01 -11.36
CA TYR A 37 10.86 0.55 -11.24
C TYR A 37 10.78 -0.15 -12.61
N MET A 38 9.96 0.36 -13.53
CA MET A 38 9.88 -0.14 -14.89
C MET A 38 11.22 -0.02 -15.61
N VAL A 39 11.83 1.17 -15.61
CA VAL A 39 13.10 1.43 -16.32
C VAL A 39 14.24 0.62 -15.71
N VAL A 40 14.36 0.60 -14.37
CA VAL A 40 15.41 -0.16 -13.68
C VAL A 40 15.23 -1.66 -13.91
N GLY A 41 14.01 -2.18 -13.76
CA GLY A 41 13.70 -3.59 -13.98
C GLY A 41 13.96 -4.03 -15.42
N ALA A 42 13.51 -3.24 -16.41
CA ALA A 42 13.77 -3.49 -17.82
C ALA A 42 15.27 -3.48 -18.13
N GLY A 43 16.01 -2.50 -17.60
CA GLY A 43 17.46 -2.40 -17.78
C GLY A 43 18.20 -3.60 -17.20
N LEU A 44 17.81 -4.06 -16.01
CA LEU A 44 18.37 -5.26 -15.38
C LEU A 44 18.13 -6.51 -16.22
N VAL A 45 16.91 -6.71 -16.72
CA VAL A 45 16.57 -7.89 -17.54
C VAL A 45 17.34 -7.86 -18.86
N VAL A 46 17.35 -6.72 -19.57
CA VAL A 46 18.06 -6.61 -20.85
C VAL A 46 19.56 -6.82 -20.67
N ARG A 47 20.17 -6.24 -19.64
CA ARG A 47 21.62 -6.31 -19.43
C ARG A 47 22.08 -7.64 -18.83
N ASN A 48 21.38 -8.14 -17.82
CA ASN A 48 21.81 -9.35 -17.10
C ASN A 48 21.33 -10.65 -17.75
N VAL A 49 20.24 -10.61 -18.52
CA VAL A 49 19.72 -11.79 -19.21
C VAL A 49 20.07 -11.74 -20.69
N TYR A 50 19.61 -10.72 -21.41
CA TYR A 50 19.73 -10.71 -22.88
C TYR A 50 21.16 -10.44 -23.37
N ALA A 51 21.84 -9.40 -22.85
CA ALA A 51 23.20 -9.09 -23.27
C ALA A 51 24.22 -10.15 -22.78
N ALA A 52 24.01 -10.72 -21.59
CA ALA A 52 24.92 -11.70 -21.01
C ALA A 52 24.78 -13.11 -21.64
N TYR A 53 23.56 -13.57 -21.93
CA TYR A 53 23.32 -14.96 -22.35
C TYR A 53 22.89 -15.13 -23.81
N ILE A 54 22.29 -14.13 -24.46
CA ILE A 54 21.72 -14.27 -25.81
C ILE A 54 22.61 -13.61 -26.86
N ASN A 55 22.80 -12.29 -26.78
CA ASN A 55 23.60 -11.58 -27.78
C ASN A 55 24.22 -10.30 -27.20
N ASN A 56 25.51 -10.41 -26.88
CA ASN A 56 26.34 -9.31 -26.38
C ASN A 56 26.54 -8.18 -27.44
N LYS A 57 26.47 -8.49 -28.74
CA LYS A 57 26.77 -7.54 -29.83
C LYS A 57 25.52 -6.97 -30.51
N ALA A 58 24.37 -6.99 -29.86
CA ALA A 58 23.16 -6.40 -30.41
C ALA A 58 23.31 -4.86 -30.54
N SER A 59 22.62 -4.26 -31.51
CA SER A 59 22.62 -2.80 -31.68
C SER A 59 21.87 -2.12 -30.52
N GLU A 60 22.26 -0.88 -30.19
CA GLU A 60 21.61 -0.06 -29.16
C GLU A 60 20.10 0.07 -29.39
N ALA A 61 19.67 0.24 -30.65
CA ALA A 61 18.26 0.28 -31.01
C ALA A 61 17.50 -0.99 -30.62
N ARG A 62 18.15 -2.17 -30.70
CA ARG A 62 17.56 -3.44 -30.29
C ARG A 62 17.46 -3.57 -28.78
N TYR A 63 18.47 -3.08 -28.04
CA TYR A 63 18.42 -3.04 -26.57
C TYR A 63 17.29 -2.15 -26.06
N VAL A 64 17.10 -0.97 -26.66
CA VAL A 64 16.00 -0.06 -26.30
C VAL A 64 14.64 -0.68 -26.61
N LEU A 65 14.47 -1.30 -27.78
CA LEU A 65 13.22 -1.96 -28.14
C LEU A 65 12.88 -3.10 -27.17
N LEU A 66 13.87 -3.90 -26.80
CA LEU A 66 13.68 -4.98 -25.83
C LEU A 66 13.43 -4.44 -24.41
N GLY A 67 14.07 -3.34 -24.03
CA GLY A 67 13.79 -2.62 -22.79
C GLY A 67 12.35 -2.15 -22.70
N ARG A 68 11.79 -1.61 -23.79
CA ARG A 68 10.38 -1.18 -23.84
C ARG A 68 9.42 -2.36 -23.72
N LEU A 69 9.71 -3.48 -24.39
CA LEU A 69 8.89 -4.70 -24.27
C LEU A 69 8.94 -5.30 -22.87
N THR A 70 10.13 -5.42 -22.30
CA THR A 70 10.31 -5.96 -20.94
C THR A 70 9.71 -5.04 -19.88
N GLY A 71 9.84 -3.72 -20.02
CA GLY A 71 9.17 -2.74 -19.17
C GLY A 71 7.65 -2.89 -19.21
N GLY A 72 7.07 -3.02 -20.41
CA GLY A 72 5.64 -3.28 -20.56
C GLY A 72 5.18 -4.59 -19.89
N LEU A 73 5.98 -5.66 -20.00
CA LEU A 73 5.71 -6.93 -19.32
C LEU A 73 5.77 -6.80 -17.79
N ILE A 74 6.75 -6.06 -17.26
CA ILE A 74 6.88 -5.81 -15.82
C ILE A 74 5.65 -5.07 -15.30
N VAL A 75 5.20 -4.01 -16.00
CA VAL A 75 4.00 -3.25 -15.61
C VAL A 75 2.74 -4.11 -15.70
N ALA A 76 2.59 -4.90 -16.77
CA ALA A 76 1.46 -5.82 -16.90
C ALA A 76 1.42 -6.88 -15.78
N GLY A 77 2.58 -7.41 -15.39
CA GLY A 77 2.73 -8.31 -14.26
C GLY A 77 2.35 -7.64 -12.93
N ALA A 78 2.81 -6.41 -12.69
CA ALA A 78 2.47 -5.64 -11.50
C ALA A 78 0.97 -5.38 -11.39
N VAL A 79 0.31 -4.99 -12.49
CA VAL A 79 -1.16 -4.81 -12.55
C VAL A 79 -1.87 -6.13 -12.22
N THR A 80 -1.40 -7.25 -12.77
CA THR A 80 -1.99 -8.56 -12.50
C THR A 80 -1.91 -8.91 -11.01
N VAL A 81 -0.75 -8.74 -10.37
CA VAL A 81 -0.59 -9.00 -8.92
C VAL A 81 -1.45 -8.06 -8.09
N SER A 82 -1.60 -6.80 -8.51
CA SER A 82 -2.46 -5.82 -7.85
C SER A 82 -3.94 -6.21 -7.83
N LEU A 83 -4.40 -7.08 -8.74
CA LEU A 83 -5.79 -7.58 -8.75
C LEU A 83 -6.03 -8.74 -7.77
N PHE A 84 -4.96 -9.39 -7.28
CA PHE A 84 -5.07 -10.54 -6.37
C PHE A 84 -4.72 -10.20 -4.91
N MET A 85 -3.88 -9.18 -4.67
CA MET A 85 -3.50 -8.74 -3.33
C MET A 85 -4.05 -7.34 -3.01
N PHE A 86 -5.01 -7.27 -2.08
CA PHE A 86 -5.62 -6.02 -1.62
C PHE A 86 -5.10 -5.53 -0.25
N ASP A 87 -4.17 -6.26 0.38
CA ASP A 87 -3.65 -5.95 1.71
C ASP A 87 -2.26 -5.32 1.60
N VAL A 88 -2.19 -4.00 1.82
CA VAL A 88 -0.97 -3.20 1.66
C VAL A 88 0.06 -3.58 2.73
N PHE A 89 -0.38 -3.92 3.94
CA PHE A 89 0.53 -4.34 5.00
C PHE A 89 1.22 -5.66 4.67
N LYS A 90 0.51 -6.62 4.07
CA LYS A 90 1.13 -7.86 3.57
C LYS A 90 2.11 -7.59 2.43
N GLN A 91 1.76 -6.72 1.49
CA GLN A 91 2.67 -6.34 0.39
C GLN A 91 3.94 -5.68 0.92
N LEU A 92 3.80 -4.75 1.87
CA LEU A 92 4.93 -4.09 2.52
C LEU A 92 5.81 -5.13 3.22
N LYS A 93 5.24 -5.99 4.07
CA LYS A 93 6.00 -7.05 4.76
C LYS A 93 6.79 -7.90 3.76
N LEU A 94 6.18 -8.29 2.65
CA LEU A 94 6.83 -9.09 1.62
C LEU A 94 8.04 -8.36 1.00
N THR A 95 7.91 -7.08 0.66
CA THR A 95 9.00 -6.25 0.10
C THR A 95 10.21 -6.21 1.02
N TRP A 96 10.00 -6.07 2.33
CA TRP A 96 11.09 -6.06 3.31
C TRP A 96 11.77 -7.43 3.42
N VAL A 97 10.99 -8.50 3.50
CA VAL A 97 11.51 -9.87 3.62
C VAL A 97 12.36 -10.26 2.40
N PHE A 98 11.94 -9.90 1.19
CA PHE A 98 12.75 -10.14 -0.02
C PHE A 98 14.10 -9.42 0.01
N GLY A 99 14.16 -8.20 0.54
CA GLY A 99 15.43 -7.47 0.70
C GLY A 99 16.38 -8.14 1.70
N VAL A 100 15.84 -8.63 2.82
CA VAL A 100 16.61 -9.31 3.88
C VAL A 100 17.27 -10.59 3.36
N LEU A 101 16.64 -11.30 2.43
CA LEU A 101 17.18 -12.53 1.82
C LEU A 101 18.58 -12.33 1.21
N PHE A 102 18.83 -11.17 0.61
CA PHE A 102 20.11 -10.84 -0.03
C PHE A 102 21.00 -9.93 0.82
N ALA A 103 20.50 -9.42 1.96
CA ALA A 103 21.25 -8.53 2.83
C ALA A 103 22.49 -9.23 3.41
N ALA A 104 22.33 -10.44 3.98
CA ALA A 104 23.44 -11.18 4.59
C ALA A 104 24.63 -11.43 3.64
N PRO A 105 24.46 -12.01 2.43
CA PRO A 105 25.58 -12.18 1.52
C PRO A 105 26.16 -10.85 1.00
N PHE A 106 25.34 -9.79 0.88
CA PHE A 106 25.81 -8.47 0.49
C PHE A 106 26.77 -7.86 1.52
N TRP A 107 26.39 -7.87 2.81
CA TRP A 107 27.24 -7.36 3.89
C TRP A 107 28.51 -8.19 4.05
N VAL A 108 28.41 -9.52 3.99
CA VAL A 108 29.59 -10.41 4.06
C VAL A 108 30.54 -10.15 2.89
N GLY A 109 30.01 -9.98 1.67
CA GLY A 109 30.83 -9.67 0.50
C GLY A 109 31.51 -8.30 0.56
N MET A 110 30.87 -7.31 1.18
CA MET A 110 31.41 -5.95 1.29
C MET A 110 32.54 -5.85 2.33
N TYR A 111 32.41 -6.49 3.49
CA TYR A 111 33.38 -6.36 4.58
C TYR A 111 34.43 -7.49 4.63
N TRP A 112 34.13 -8.68 4.10
CA TRP A 112 34.99 -9.85 4.27
C TRP A 112 35.71 -10.23 2.97
N ARG A 113 37.00 -9.90 2.88
CA ARG A 113 37.81 -10.14 1.66
C ARG A 113 37.95 -11.62 1.26
N ARG A 114 37.72 -12.56 2.18
CA ARG A 114 37.77 -14.01 1.92
C ARG A 114 36.38 -14.64 1.68
N ALA A 115 35.35 -13.85 1.41
CA ALA A 115 34.01 -14.38 1.18
C ALA A 115 34.01 -15.28 -0.08
N THR A 116 33.56 -16.52 0.08
CA THR A 116 33.46 -17.49 -1.01
C THR A 116 32.05 -17.53 -1.59
N THR A 117 31.91 -17.97 -2.84
CA THR A 117 30.61 -18.17 -3.50
C THR A 117 29.73 -19.17 -2.75
N THR A 118 30.31 -20.24 -2.20
CA THR A 118 29.61 -21.21 -1.37
C THR A 118 29.06 -20.60 -0.07
N ALA A 119 29.83 -19.73 0.59
CA ALA A 119 29.37 -19.02 1.77
C ALA A 119 28.17 -18.12 1.45
N ALA A 120 28.24 -17.36 0.33
CA ALA A 120 27.14 -16.51 -0.10
C ALA A 120 25.84 -17.30 -0.34
N TRP A 121 25.91 -18.42 -1.05
CA TRP A 121 24.76 -19.30 -1.28
C TRP A 121 24.23 -19.93 0.01
N SER A 122 25.11 -20.35 0.92
CA SER A 122 24.68 -20.88 2.22
C SER A 122 23.92 -19.86 3.06
N SER A 123 24.33 -18.58 3.03
CA SER A 123 23.63 -17.49 3.71
C SER A 123 22.26 -17.21 3.11
N VAL A 124 22.14 -17.21 1.77
CA VAL A 124 20.84 -17.05 1.08
C VAL A 124 19.89 -18.18 1.48
N VAL A 125 20.37 -19.43 1.45
CA VAL A 125 19.55 -20.60 1.83
C VAL A 125 19.12 -20.52 3.29
N PHE A 126 20.02 -20.16 4.20
CA PHE A 126 19.71 -19.98 5.62
C PHE A 126 18.65 -18.88 5.83
N CYS A 127 18.80 -17.72 5.19
CA CYS A 127 17.83 -16.64 5.26
C CYS A 127 16.47 -17.04 4.66
N ALA A 128 16.45 -17.76 3.54
CA ALA A 128 15.19 -18.28 2.96
C ALA A 128 14.49 -19.24 3.92
N LEU A 129 15.24 -20.15 4.55
CA LEU A 129 14.71 -21.08 5.54
C LEU A 129 14.13 -20.34 6.75
N ALA A 130 14.86 -19.37 7.29
CA ALA A 130 14.46 -18.63 8.49
C ALA A 130 13.27 -17.68 8.26
N PHE A 131 13.18 -17.02 7.09
CA PHE A 131 12.19 -15.96 6.85
C PHE A 131 11.03 -16.36 5.94
N PHE A 132 11.11 -17.46 5.18
CA PHE A 132 9.98 -17.99 4.41
C PHE A 132 9.49 -19.33 4.96
N ILE A 133 10.38 -20.31 5.15
CA ILE A 133 9.95 -21.66 5.52
C ILE A 133 9.48 -21.71 6.97
N LEU A 134 10.25 -21.18 7.90
CA LEU A 134 9.93 -21.19 9.33
C LEU A 134 8.60 -20.46 9.65
N PRO A 135 8.35 -19.23 9.18
CA PRO A 135 7.05 -18.58 9.42
C PRO A 135 5.88 -19.20 8.65
N MET A 136 6.13 -19.99 7.58
CA MET A 136 5.06 -20.73 6.89
C MET A 136 4.74 -22.07 7.57
N THR A 137 5.75 -22.74 8.13
CA THR A 137 5.65 -24.08 8.72
C THR A 137 5.32 -24.06 10.21
N LEU A 138 5.84 -23.09 10.99
CA LEU A 138 5.55 -23.00 12.42
C LEU A 138 4.05 -22.84 12.74
N PRO A 139 3.28 -21.98 12.05
CA PRO A 139 1.85 -21.84 12.34
C PRO A 139 1.04 -23.09 11.98
N THR A 140 1.50 -23.89 11.02
CA THR A 140 0.79 -25.10 10.57
C THR A 140 1.08 -26.30 11.47
N MET A 141 2.28 -26.39 12.04
CA MET A 141 2.68 -27.48 12.94
C MET A 141 2.31 -27.19 14.40
N MET A 142 2.31 -25.92 14.83
CA MET A 142 2.00 -25.51 16.20
C MET A 142 1.12 -24.24 16.22
N PRO A 143 -0.21 -24.38 16.04
CA PRO A 143 -1.15 -23.24 16.05
C PRO A 143 -1.12 -22.46 17.37
N SER A 144 -0.77 -23.14 18.46
CA SER A 144 -0.73 -22.59 19.82
C SER A 144 0.30 -21.48 20.02
N LEU A 145 1.37 -21.40 19.21
CA LEU A 145 2.37 -20.32 19.31
C LEU A 145 1.87 -18.98 18.79
N VAL A 146 0.90 -18.99 17.86
CA VAL A 146 0.30 -17.78 17.29
C VAL A 146 -0.85 -17.27 18.15
N THR A 147 -1.53 -18.18 18.86
CA THR A 147 -2.68 -17.86 19.73
C THR A 147 -2.33 -17.70 21.20
N ALA A 148 -1.11 -18.07 21.63
CA ALA A 148 -0.68 -17.90 23.00
C ALA A 148 -0.71 -16.41 23.40
N PRO A 149 -1.51 -16.02 24.40
CA PRO A 149 -1.67 -14.62 24.81
C PRO A 149 -0.38 -14.03 25.38
N GLU A 150 0.60 -14.85 25.75
CA GLU A 150 1.92 -14.42 26.26
C GLU A 150 2.84 -13.86 25.15
N PHE A 151 2.65 -14.29 23.89
CA PHE A 151 3.48 -13.86 22.75
C PHE A 151 2.76 -12.93 21.79
N ALA A 152 1.43 -12.85 21.88
CA ALA A 152 0.63 -11.87 21.18
C ALA A 152 0.61 -10.56 21.99
N ILE A 153 1.64 -9.73 21.83
CA ILE A 153 1.57 -8.32 22.25
C ILE A 153 0.51 -7.66 21.37
N ALA A 154 -0.75 -7.71 21.80
CA ALA A 154 -1.81 -6.92 21.23
C ALA A 154 -1.49 -5.47 21.54
N ASN A 155 -1.45 -4.62 20.52
CA ASN A 155 -1.41 -3.18 20.75
C ASN A 155 -2.75 -2.83 21.42
N ASP A 156 -2.72 -2.47 22.71
CA ASP A 156 -3.89 -1.93 23.38
C ASP A 156 -4.35 -0.69 22.62
N MET A 157 -5.57 -0.73 22.08
CA MET A 157 -6.14 0.40 21.37
C MET A 157 -6.48 1.49 22.40
N TYR A 158 -5.54 2.39 22.69
CA TYR A 158 -5.78 3.55 23.54
C TYR A 158 -6.69 4.54 22.81
N ARG A 159 -7.99 4.48 23.10
CA ARG A 159 -8.97 5.47 22.63
C ARG A 159 -8.90 6.71 23.51
N THR A 160 -8.09 7.70 23.11
CA THR A 160 -8.05 9.00 23.77
C THR A 160 -9.11 9.91 23.16
N THR A 161 -10.27 10.03 23.80
CA THR A 161 -11.26 11.06 23.47
C THR A 161 -10.85 12.38 24.12
N SER A 162 -10.35 13.31 23.31
CA SER A 162 -10.10 14.69 23.75
C SER A 162 -11.34 15.55 23.46
N LEU A 163 -11.88 16.20 24.48
CA LEU A 163 -12.91 17.23 24.34
C LEU A 163 -12.24 18.51 23.83
N ARG A 164 -12.54 18.90 22.59
CA ARG A 164 -12.10 20.17 22.01
C ARG A 164 -13.29 21.11 21.92
N GLU A 165 -13.10 22.38 22.28
CA GLU A 165 -14.07 23.45 22.03
C GLU A 165 -14.30 23.59 20.52
N ALA A 166 -15.57 23.57 20.10
CA ALA A 166 -15.95 23.47 18.70
C ALA A 166 -15.32 24.60 17.87
N ALA A 167 -14.58 24.25 16.81
CA ALA A 167 -14.01 25.27 15.94
C ALA A 167 -15.13 25.99 15.17
N PRO A 168 -14.95 27.25 14.76
CA PRO A 168 -15.92 27.96 13.93
C PRO A 168 -16.22 27.26 12.59
N SER A 169 -15.36 26.34 12.15
CA SER A 169 -15.60 25.44 11.01
C SER A 169 -16.57 24.31 11.32
N ASP A 170 -16.52 23.75 12.53
CA ASP A 170 -17.36 22.63 12.97
C ASP A 170 -18.80 23.11 13.15
N VAL A 171 -18.97 24.31 13.71
CA VAL A 171 -20.28 24.97 13.82
C VAL A 171 -20.86 25.29 12.44
N ARG A 172 -20.04 25.77 11.49
CA ARG A 172 -20.49 26.00 10.11
C ARG A 172 -20.90 24.70 9.40
N ALA A 173 -20.15 23.63 9.59
CA ALA A 173 -20.48 22.31 9.04
C ALA A 173 -21.76 21.74 9.66
N ALA A 174 -21.95 21.87 10.97
CA ALA A 174 -23.18 21.48 11.66
C ALA A 174 -24.38 22.29 11.14
N GLN A 175 -24.24 23.61 11.02
CA GLN A 175 -25.28 24.48 10.47
C GLN A 175 -25.65 24.12 9.03
N GLN A 176 -24.66 23.76 8.20
CA GLN A 176 -24.91 23.30 6.83
C GLN A 176 -25.68 21.97 6.79
N ARG A 177 -25.35 21.02 7.68
CA ARG A 177 -26.09 19.76 7.80
C ARG A 177 -27.53 20.00 8.24
N HIS A 178 -27.74 20.87 9.22
CA HIS A 178 -29.07 21.25 9.69
C HIS A 178 -29.88 21.93 8.57
N ASN A 179 -29.28 22.86 7.83
CA ASN A 179 -29.95 23.53 6.71
C ASN A 179 -30.27 22.55 5.56
N ALA A 180 -29.40 21.58 5.27
CA ALA A 180 -29.63 20.56 4.25
C ALA A 180 -30.74 19.58 4.66
N TRP A 181 -30.76 19.15 5.93
CA TRP A 181 -31.83 18.35 6.51
C TRP A 181 -33.17 19.09 6.48
N ALA A 182 -33.19 20.36 6.90
CA ALA A 182 -34.39 21.19 6.89
C ALA A 182 -34.94 21.36 5.47
N LYS A 183 -34.06 21.50 4.47
CA LYS A 183 -34.46 21.54 3.06
C LYS A 183 -35.07 20.21 2.61
N GLN A 184 -34.44 19.07 2.92
CA GLN A 184 -34.96 17.75 2.57
C GLN A 184 -36.31 17.46 3.22
N LEU A 185 -36.49 17.90 4.47
CA LEU A 185 -37.77 17.78 5.18
C LEU A 185 -38.85 18.64 4.50
N ALA A 186 -38.54 19.89 4.17
CA ALA A 186 -39.47 20.78 3.47
C ALA A 186 -39.84 20.25 2.07
N ASP A 187 -38.88 19.71 1.32
CA ASP A 187 -39.11 19.09 0.02
C ASP A 187 -40.06 17.87 0.16
N ALA A 188 -39.78 16.97 1.13
CA ALA A 188 -40.61 15.78 1.40
C ALA A 188 -42.05 16.12 1.88
N GLU A 189 -42.21 17.18 2.68
CA GLU A 189 -43.52 17.69 3.11
C GLU A 189 -44.31 18.30 1.95
N SER A 190 -43.62 18.96 1.01
CA SER A 190 -44.25 19.55 -0.18
C SER A 190 -44.69 18.51 -1.21
N ASP A 191 -43.95 17.40 -1.33
CA ASP A 191 -44.25 16.27 -2.23
C ASP A 191 -45.30 15.30 -1.63
N GLY A 192 -45.73 15.50 -0.38
CA GLY A 192 -46.73 14.66 0.28
C GLY A 192 -46.23 13.28 0.74
N ASP A 193 -44.91 13.05 0.76
CA ASP A 193 -44.30 11.79 1.21
C ASP A 193 -44.12 11.75 2.74
N GLY A 194 -45.24 11.48 3.43
CA GLY A 194 -45.29 11.43 4.89
C GLY A 194 -44.36 10.37 5.51
N ALA A 195 -44.04 9.28 4.80
CA ALA A 195 -43.16 8.23 5.29
C ALA A 195 -41.69 8.68 5.33
N THR A 196 -41.27 9.48 4.34
CA THR A 196 -39.93 10.07 4.30
C THR A 196 -39.80 11.23 5.29
N ALA A 197 -40.84 12.06 5.44
CA ALA A 197 -40.87 13.15 6.42
C ALA A 197 -40.74 12.63 7.87
N ASP A 198 -41.46 11.57 8.24
CA ASP A 198 -41.37 10.99 9.60
C ASP A 198 -40.00 10.36 9.88
N ARG A 199 -39.35 9.76 8.87
CA ARG A 199 -37.97 9.25 8.99
C ARG A 199 -36.97 10.38 9.20
N LEU A 200 -37.12 11.49 8.49
CA LEU A 200 -36.25 12.65 8.62
C LEU A 200 -36.41 13.33 9.99
N ARG A 201 -37.63 13.42 10.53
CA ARG A 201 -37.89 13.92 11.90
C ARG A 201 -37.23 13.07 12.99
N GLY A 202 -37.19 11.74 12.80
CA GLY A 202 -36.49 10.84 13.73
C GLY A 202 -34.96 10.88 13.63
N ALA A 203 -34.41 11.51 12.59
CA ALA A 203 -32.97 11.56 12.29
C ALA A 203 -32.39 12.97 12.41
N GLU A 204 -32.95 13.81 13.29
CA GLU A 204 -32.48 15.18 13.50
C GLU A 204 -30.98 15.21 13.87
N PRO A 205 -30.14 15.96 13.14
CA PRO A 205 -28.71 16.06 13.44
C PRO A 205 -28.49 16.89 14.71
N ALA A 206 -27.83 16.29 15.71
CA ALA A 206 -27.37 16.94 16.94
C ALA A 206 -26.20 17.92 16.71
#